data_AF-A0A2D7M1S1-F1
#
_entry.id   AF-A0A2D7M1S1-F1
#
_cell.length_a   1.000
_cell.length_b   1.000
_cell.length_c   1.000
_cell.angle_alpha   90.00
_cell.angle_beta   90.00
_cell.angle_gamma   90.00
#
_symmetry.space_group_name_H-M   'P 1'
#
loop_
_entity.id
_entity.type
_entity.pdbx_description
1 polymer ?
#
loop_
_entity_poly.entity_id
_entity_poly.type
_entity_poly.pdbx_seq_one_letter_code
_entity_poly.pdbx_strand_id
1 'polypeptide(L)'
;MSGYSWDFGDGNGSNATDPSHTYTIAGAYTVTLTVTGPGGSDTAVCSGCVVVSDPPPPPPSGALYYLSFVNNTFVPGVGTVRDEDVVSYDPSTGNWELFIDGSDVGIGGTDINALSVLADGRVVMSFNSGGFTLFGLTGGPDGINVDDSDLVMFTPTSTGSNTAGTWSFFFDGSDVSLTTNGEDIDGVCILDDGTFLFSSVGTSKGGGPNSHDENVALFTPTSLGANSGGSWELFFDGSDVGFNTNNGEDLNAISLDFDGTLLFSTVGSYAGAGSTGNDEDVSRFSGTFGAATSGTAQLILDLTALGISSSEDVDALSIR
;
A
#
# COMPACT_ATOMS: atom_id res chain seq x y z
N MET A 1 -18.41 -27.37 -45.78
CA MET A 1 -17.26 -27.41 -44.86
C MET A 1 -17.02 -28.87 -44.50
N SER A 2 -15.78 -29.34 -44.58
CA SER A 2 -15.40 -30.72 -44.33
C SER A 2 -14.37 -30.88 -43.21
N GLY A 3 -13.83 -29.78 -42.66
CA GLY A 3 -12.96 -29.83 -41.49
C GLY A 3 -12.57 -28.45 -40.98
N TYR A 4 -12.22 -28.42 -39.69
CA TYR A 4 -11.61 -27.30 -38.98
C TYR A 4 -10.27 -27.79 -38.43
N SER A 5 -9.27 -26.92 -38.42
CA SER A 5 -7.97 -27.18 -37.80
C SER A 5 -7.50 -25.90 -37.14
N TRP A 6 -7.45 -25.94 -35.81
CA TRP A 6 -6.96 -24.88 -34.94
C TRP A 6 -5.53 -25.19 -34.54
N ASP A 7 -4.67 -24.18 -34.60
CA ASP A 7 -3.35 -24.13 -34.00
C ASP A 7 -3.36 -22.96 -33.01
N PHE A 8 -3.11 -23.23 -31.73
CA PHE A 8 -3.14 -22.22 -30.68
C PHE A 8 -1.81 -21.48 -30.52
N GLY A 9 -0.77 -21.86 -31.26
CA GLY A 9 0.54 -21.21 -31.23
C GLY A 9 1.41 -21.57 -30.02
N ASP A 10 0.97 -22.53 -29.19
CA ASP A 10 1.69 -23.09 -28.04
C ASP A 10 2.13 -24.55 -28.28
N GLY A 11 1.97 -25.05 -29.51
CA GLY A 11 2.22 -26.44 -29.88
C GLY A 11 0.99 -27.36 -29.77
N ASN A 12 -0.15 -26.85 -29.27
CA ASN A 12 -1.42 -27.57 -29.22
C ASN A 12 -2.38 -27.10 -30.32
N GLY A 13 -3.40 -27.94 -30.61
CA GLY A 13 -4.41 -27.64 -31.61
C GLY A 13 -5.71 -28.43 -31.42
N SER A 14 -6.71 -28.15 -32.24
CA SER A 14 -8.02 -28.81 -32.18
C SER A 14 -8.67 -28.92 -33.55
N ASN A 15 -9.54 -29.92 -33.73
CA ASN A 15 -10.37 -30.06 -34.94
C ASN A 15 -11.87 -29.80 -34.66
N ALA A 16 -12.20 -29.32 -33.46
CA ALA A 16 -13.57 -28.94 -33.10
C ALA A 16 -14.00 -27.67 -33.85
N THR A 17 -15.30 -27.51 -34.05
CA THR A 17 -15.86 -26.28 -34.63
C THR A 17 -15.60 -25.08 -33.72
N ASP A 18 -15.80 -25.27 -32.41
CA ASP A 18 -15.72 -24.25 -31.37
C ASP A 18 -14.94 -24.81 -30.15
N PRO A 19 -13.59 -24.84 -30.19
CA PRO A 19 -12.79 -25.35 -29.09
C PRO A 19 -12.65 -24.33 -27.95
N SER A 20 -12.48 -24.83 -26.72
CA SER A 20 -11.87 -24.08 -25.62
C SER A 20 -10.42 -24.54 -25.44
N HIS A 21 -9.53 -23.59 -25.13
CA HIS A 21 -8.11 -23.86 -24.86
C HIS A 21 -7.64 -23.01 -23.69
N THR A 22 -6.74 -23.57 -22.87
CA THR A 22 -6.16 -22.90 -21.71
C THR A 22 -4.66 -22.84 -21.86
N TYR A 23 -4.12 -21.62 -21.91
CA TYR A 23 -2.69 -21.36 -21.90
C TYR A 23 -2.18 -21.35 -20.46
N THR A 24 -1.10 -22.08 -20.20
CA THR A 24 -0.54 -22.25 -18.85
C THR A 24 0.83 -21.59 -18.68
N ILE A 25 1.41 -21.09 -19.77
CA ILE A 25 2.73 -20.45 -19.80
C ILE A 25 2.51 -19.00 -20.24
N ALA A 26 3.25 -18.06 -19.65
CA ALA A 26 3.22 -16.68 -20.09
C ALA A 26 3.82 -16.52 -21.49
N GLY A 27 3.24 -15.65 -22.28
CA GLY A 27 3.66 -15.42 -23.64
C GLY A 27 2.59 -14.77 -24.52
N ALA A 28 3.02 -14.34 -25.70
CA ALA A 28 2.14 -13.88 -26.75
C ALA A 28 1.96 -15.01 -27.78
N TYR A 29 0.73 -15.48 -27.93
CA TYR A 29 0.39 -16.60 -28.80
C TYR A 29 -0.27 -16.12 -30.10
N THR A 30 0.10 -16.78 -31.21
CA THR A 30 -0.52 -16.57 -32.52
C THR A 30 -1.48 -17.71 -32.80
N VAL A 31 -2.77 -17.42 -32.85
CA VAL A 31 -3.80 -18.43 -33.11
C VAL A 31 -4.10 -18.50 -34.60
N THR A 32 -4.12 -19.70 -35.17
CA THR A 32 -4.43 -19.94 -36.59
C THR A 32 -5.61 -20.91 -36.72
N LEU A 33 -6.60 -20.54 -37.54
CA LEU A 33 -7.70 -21.42 -37.95
C LEU A 33 -7.59 -21.70 -39.44
N THR A 34 -7.53 -22.98 -39.81
CA THR A 34 -7.69 -23.45 -41.19
C THR A 34 -9.02 -24.18 -41.35
N VAL A 35 -9.83 -23.73 -42.29
CA VAL A 35 -11.09 -24.36 -42.67
C VAL A 35 -10.89 -25.07 -44.00
N THR A 36 -11.40 -26.30 -44.13
CA THR A 36 -11.42 -27.04 -45.40
C THR A 36 -12.85 -27.31 -45.85
N GLY A 37 -13.10 -27.28 -47.16
CA GLY A 37 -14.36 -27.64 -47.78
C GLY A 37 -14.20 -28.18 -49.20
N PRO A 38 -15.30 -28.50 -49.90
CA PRO A 38 -15.26 -29.05 -51.25
C PRO A 38 -14.53 -28.17 -52.27
N GLY A 39 -14.46 -26.86 -52.03
CA GLY A 39 -13.80 -25.89 -52.90
C GLY A 39 -12.33 -25.60 -52.57
N GLY A 40 -11.77 -26.21 -51.52
CA GLY A 40 -10.40 -25.94 -51.04
C GLY A 40 -10.34 -25.61 -49.55
N SER A 41 -9.23 -25.00 -49.12
CA SER A 41 -8.99 -24.57 -47.75
C SER A 41 -8.68 -23.08 -47.67
N ASP A 42 -9.03 -22.44 -46.57
CA ASP A 42 -8.71 -21.04 -46.26
C ASP A 42 -8.24 -20.93 -44.81
N THR A 43 -7.43 -19.91 -44.51
CA THR A 43 -6.73 -19.76 -43.22
C THR A 43 -6.85 -18.34 -42.68
N ALA A 44 -7.25 -18.22 -41.40
CA ALA A 44 -7.25 -16.97 -40.64
C ALA A 44 -6.18 -17.01 -39.55
N VAL A 45 -5.45 -15.91 -39.37
CA VAL A 45 -4.35 -15.78 -38.39
C VAL A 45 -4.60 -14.60 -37.47
N CYS A 46 -4.45 -14.82 -36.17
CA CYS A 46 -4.61 -13.84 -35.10
C CYS A 46 -3.26 -13.69 -34.38
N SER A 47 -2.45 -12.72 -34.80
CA SER A 47 -1.07 -12.56 -34.33
C SER A 47 -1.01 -11.85 -32.99
N GLY A 48 -0.52 -12.56 -31.95
CA GLY A 48 -0.31 -11.98 -30.61
C GLY A 48 -1.59 -11.53 -29.90
N CYS A 49 -2.75 -12.03 -30.31
CA CYS A 49 -4.03 -11.60 -29.75
C CYS A 49 -4.40 -12.28 -28.42
N VAL A 50 -3.66 -13.34 -28.06
CA VAL A 50 -3.70 -13.90 -26.71
C VAL A 50 -2.37 -13.59 -26.05
N VAL A 51 -2.42 -12.74 -25.03
CA VAL A 51 -1.29 -12.40 -24.17
C VAL A 51 -1.59 -12.96 -22.80
N VAL A 52 -0.76 -13.91 -22.37
CA VAL A 52 -0.78 -14.46 -21.02
C VAL A 52 0.38 -13.83 -20.28
N SER A 53 0.09 -13.09 -19.23
CA SER A 53 1.10 -12.62 -18.30
C SER A 53 1.44 -13.72 -17.31
N ASP A 54 2.69 -13.72 -16.81
CA ASP A 54 2.99 -14.50 -15.61
C ASP A 54 2.10 -13.98 -14.47
N PRO A 55 1.67 -14.83 -13.52
CA PRO A 55 1.15 -14.33 -12.27
C PRO A 55 2.22 -13.43 -11.63
N PRO A 56 1.83 -12.35 -10.92
CA PRO A 56 2.79 -11.56 -10.17
C PRO A 56 3.65 -12.51 -9.32
N PRO A 57 4.97 -12.27 -9.22
CA PRO A 57 5.81 -13.11 -8.38
C PRO A 57 5.17 -13.19 -7.00
N PRO A 58 5.12 -14.39 -6.37
CA PRO A 58 4.70 -14.45 -4.97
C PRO A 58 5.56 -13.45 -4.19
N PRO A 59 4.98 -12.71 -3.22
CA PRO A 59 5.77 -11.82 -2.38
C PRO A 59 6.96 -12.59 -1.81
N PRO A 60 8.11 -11.94 -1.56
CA PRO A 60 9.26 -12.60 -0.97
C PRO A 60 8.81 -13.46 0.22
N SER A 61 9.16 -14.74 0.20
CA SER A 61 8.83 -15.69 1.27
C SER A 61 9.35 -15.14 2.62
N GLY A 62 8.48 -14.50 3.39
CA GLY A 62 8.79 -13.80 4.64
C GLY A 62 8.23 -12.38 4.76
N ALA A 63 7.56 -11.83 3.74
CA ALA A 63 6.93 -10.51 3.83
C ALA A 63 5.79 -10.52 4.86
N LEU A 64 5.85 -9.60 5.81
CA LEU A 64 4.84 -9.34 6.83
C LEU A 64 4.15 -8.01 6.52
N TYR A 65 2.83 -8.00 6.67
CA TYR A 65 2.07 -6.76 6.70
C TYR A 65 1.96 -6.29 8.14
N TYR A 66 2.29 -5.04 8.40
CA TYR A 66 2.15 -4.39 9.69
C TYR A 66 1.00 -3.39 9.61
N LEU A 67 0.03 -3.51 10.51
CA LEU A 67 -1.19 -2.73 10.50
C LEU A 67 -1.47 -2.11 11.87
N SER A 68 -1.96 -0.88 11.87
CA SER A 68 -2.72 -0.25 12.95
C SER A 68 -4.17 -0.06 12.51
N PHE A 69 -5.09 0.07 13.46
CA PHE A 69 -6.52 0.24 13.20
C PHE A 69 -7.06 1.49 13.89
N VAL A 70 -8.06 2.12 13.28
CA VAL A 70 -8.67 3.37 13.80
C VAL A 70 -9.33 3.16 15.17
N ASN A 71 -9.92 1.99 15.41
CA ASN A 71 -10.54 1.67 16.69
C ASN A 71 -9.95 0.40 17.30
N ASN A 72 -10.22 0.25 18.61
CA ASN A 72 -9.98 -1.02 19.30
C ASN A 72 -10.74 -2.16 18.61
N THR A 73 -10.01 -3.13 18.08
CA THR A 73 -10.57 -4.23 17.31
C THR A 73 -10.15 -5.60 17.83
N PHE A 74 -10.85 -6.64 17.40
CA PHE A 74 -10.46 -8.02 17.71
C PHE A 74 -9.67 -8.61 16.55
N VAL A 75 -8.44 -9.03 16.81
CA VAL A 75 -7.56 -9.69 15.83
C VAL A 75 -7.46 -11.18 16.14
N PRO A 76 -7.80 -12.08 15.20
CA PRO A 76 -7.75 -13.53 15.43
C PRO A 76 -6.39 -14.04 15.89
N GLY A 77 -6.35 -14.79 16.98
CA GLY A 77 -5.11 -15.35 17.54
C GLY A 77 -4.33 -14.39 18.44
N VAL A 78 -4.57 -13.09 18.34
CA VAL A 78 -3.96 -12.05 19.20
C VAL A 78 -4.89 -11.67 20.35
N GLY A 79 -6.15 -11.36 20.06
CA GLY A 79 -7.12 -10.86 21.03
C GLY A 79 -7.58 -9.44 20.70
N THR A 80 -7.98 -8.68 21.71
CA THR A 80 -8.30 -7.25 21.53
C THR A 80 -7.00 -6.47 21.37
N VAL A 81 -6.91 -5.73 20.28
CA VAL A 81 -5.82 -4.83 19.90
C VAL A 81 -6.38 -3.41 19.98
N ARG A 82 -5.58 -2.47 20.47
CA ARG A 82 -5.98 -1.07 20.64
C ARG A 82 -5.58 -0.24 19.41
N ASP A 83 -6.17 0.94 19.30
CA ASP A 83 -5.87 1.96 18.28
C ASP A 83 -4.38 2.38 18.27
N GLU A 84 -3.71 2.28 19.42
CA GLU A 84 -2.27 2.55 19.56
C GLU A 84 -1.35 1.34 19.26
N ASP A 85 -1.89 0.17 18.91
CA ASP A 85 -1.12 -1.07 18.79
C ASP A 85 -0.84 -1.43 17.32
N VAL A 86 0.31 -2.06 17.07
CA VAL A 86 0.65 -2.56 15.72
C VAL A 86 0.64 -4.08 15.73
N VAL A 87 -0.10 -4.69 14.81
CA VAL A 87 -0.08 -6.13 14.55
C VAL A 87 0.66 -6.45 13.26
N SER A 88 1.25 -7.65 13.20
CA SER A 88 1.79 -8.20 11.96
C SER A 88 0.93 -9.37 11.46
N TYR A 89 0.69 -9.42 10.15
CA TYR A 89 0.05 -10.53 9.44
C TYR A 89 1.03 -11.19 8.48
N ASP A 90 1.19 -12.50 8.63
CA ASP A 90 1.98 -13.33 7.73
C ASP A 90 1.05 -14.04 6.72
N PRO A 91 1.04 -13.63 5.44
CA PRO A 91 0.19 -14.24 4.42
C PRO A 91 0.60 -15.69 4.09
N SER A 92 1.84 -16.09 4.43
CA SER A 92 2.34 -17.45 4.16
C SER A 92 1.84 -18.46 5.18
N THR A 93 1.56 -18.01 6.41
CA THR A 93 1.06 -18.85 7.51
C THR A 93 -0.39 -18.57 7.89
N GLY A 94 -0.91 -17.40 7.51
CA GLY A 94 -2.24 -16.92 7.90
C GLY A 94 -2.31 -16.49 9.37
N ASN A 95 -1.17 -16.24 10.01
CA ASN A 95 -1.08 -15.92 11.42
C ASN A 95 -0.98 -14.42 11.65
N TRP A 96 -1.68 -13.96 12.68
CA TRP A 96 -1.52 -12.64 13.27
C TRP A 96 -0.65 -12.72 14.51
N GLU A 97 0.18 -11.71 14.73
CA GLU A 97 0.96 -11.52 15.96
C GLU A 97 0.90 -10.06 16.39
N LEU A 98 0.90 -9.80 17.71
CA LEU A 98 1.12 -8.45 18.23
C LEU A 98 2.59 -8.09 18.01
N PHE A 99 2.84 -6.97 17.35
CA PHE A 99 4.19 -6.48 17.07
C PHE A 99 4.58 -5.36 18.03
N ILE A 100 3.77 -4.32 18.17
CA ILE A 100 3.96 -3.25 19.16
C ILE A 100 2.71 -3.16 20.01
N ASP A 101 2.92 -3.26 21.33
CA ASP A 101 1.95 -2.85 22.35
C ASP A 101 2.22 -1.37 22.65
N GLY A 102 1.35 -0.48 22.17
CA GLY A 102 1.52 0.97 22.28
C GLY A 102 1.39 1.47 23.72
N SER A 103 0.59 0.78 24.53
CA SER A 103 0.43 1.07 25.95
C SER A 103 1.73 0.90 26.73
N ASP A 104 2.56 -0.08 26.37
CA ASP A 104 3.84 -0.33 27.03
C ASP A 104 4.91 0.72 26.72
N VAL A 105 4.78 1.42 25.58
CA VAL A 105 5.81 2.37 25.08
C VAL A 105 5.39 3.84 25.16
N GLY A 106 4.29 4.12 25.85
CA GLY A 106 3.89 5.48 26.21
C GLY A 106 3.11 6.23 25.12
N ILE A 107 2.55 5.51 24.14
CA ILE A 107 1.64 6.06 23.13
C ILE A 107 0.17 5.67 23.40
N GLY A 108 -0.12 5.11 24.58
CA GLY A 108 -1.46 4.65 24.89
C GLY A 108 -2.49 5.79 24.95
N GLY A 109 -3.60 5.63 24.21
CA GLY A 109 -4.60 6.67 24.02
C GLY A 109 -4.23 7.73 22.97
N THR A 110 -3.21 7.46 22.16
CA THR A 110 -2.87 8.19 20.94
C THR A 110 -2.92 7.20 19.78
N ASP A 111 -3.48 7.64 18.67
CA ASP A 111 -3.73 6.82 17.50
C ASP A 111 -2.60 6.94 16.48
N ILE A 112 -2.21 5.82 15.86
CA ILE A 112 -1.09 5.74 14.92
C ILE A 112 -1.61 5.98 13.50
N ASN A 113 -1.49 7.22 13.05
CA ASN A 113 -2.00 7.67 11.75
C ASN A 113 -1.18 7.16 10.56
N ALA A 114 0.12 6.89 10.75
CA ALA A 114 0.97 6.34 9.70
C ALA A 114 2.15 5.59 10.30
N LEU A 115 2.62 4.53 9.63
CA LEU A 115 3.81 3.80 10.08
C LEU A 115 4.65 3.25 8.92
N SER A 116 5.95 3.16 9.13
CA SER A 116 6.87 2.44 8.25
C SER A 116 7.83 1.58 9.07
N VAL A 117 7.81 0.27 8.84
CA VAL A 117 8.74 -0.68 9.47
C VAL A 117 10.00 -0.80 8.61
N LEU A 118 11.15 -0.50 9.22
CA LEU A 118 12.45 -0.57 8.56
C LEU A 118 13.03 -1.98 8.60
N ALA A 119 14.00 -2.24 7.71
CA ALA A 119 14.68 -3.53 7.59
C ALA A 119 15.33 -4.05 8.89
N ASP A 120 15.69 -3.14 9.80
CA ASP A 120 16.32 -3.46 11.08
C ASP A 120 15.32 -3.54 12.24
N GLY A 121 14.02 -3.49 11.95
CA GLY A 121 12.93 -3.61 12.91
C GLY A 121 12.59 -2.31 13.64
N ARG A 122 13.28 -1.20 13.35
CA ARG A 122 12.84 0.12 13.81
C ARG A 122 11.55 0.52 13.10
N VAL A 123 10.76 1.36 13.76
CA VAL A 123 9.47 1.81 13.21
C VAL A 123 9.41 3.32 13.24
N VAL A 124 9.12 3.92 12.09
CA VAL A 124 8.80 5.34 11.99
C VAL A 124 7.31 5.50 12.04
N MET A 125 6.82 6.45 12.84
CA MET A 125 5.40 6.68 13.06
C MET A 125 5.04 8.16 12.96
N SER A 126 3.84 8.42 12.46
CA SER A 126 3.07 9.63 12.66
C SER A 126 1.92 9.34 13.64
N PHE A 127 1.36 10.38 14.26
CA PHE A 127 0.27 10.26 15.21
C PHE A 127 -0.84 11.27 14.91
N ASN A 128 -2.05 10.94 15.37
CA ASN A 128 -3.29 11.64 15.03
C ASN A 128 -3.36 13.10 15.57
N SER A 129 -4.34 13.86 15.06
CA SER A 129 -4.39 15.33 15.14
C SER A 129 -4.29 15.93 16.55
N GLY A 130 -3.46 16.98 16.64
CA GLY A 130 -3.23 17.73 17.87
C GLY A 130 -2.07 17.14 18.68
N GLY A 131 -0.90 17.75 18.51
CA GLY A 131 0.35 17.26 19.08
C GLY A 131 0.29 16.78 20.53
N PHE A 132 1.06 15.74 20.83
CA PHE A 132 1.03 15.04 22.11
C PHE A 132 2.42 15.02 22.76
N THR A 133 2.46 14.64 24.04
CA THR A 133 3.73 14.51 24.78
C THR A 133 4.18 13.06 24.80
N LEU A 134 5.33 12.78 24.18
CA LEU A 134 5.96 11.47 24.13
C LEU A 134 7.11 11.37 25.13
N PHE A 135 6.85 10.75 26.29
CA PHE A 135 7.87 10.62 27.33
C PHE A 135 9.07 9.79 26.85
N GLY A 136 10.28 10.32 27.06
CA GLY A 136 11.52 9.67 26.64
C GLY A 136 11.92 9.96 25.20
N LEU A 137 11.14 10.75 24.45
CA LEU A 137 11.56 11.28 23.16
C LEU A 137 12.84 12.12 23.30
N THR A 138 13.75 11.97 22.34
CA THR A 138 15.00 12.71 22.28
C THR A 138 15.19 13.34 20.90
N GLY A 139 15.83 14.52 20.86
CA GLY A 139 16.27 15.15 19.61
C GLY A 139 15.21 15.95 18.85
N GLY A 140 14.01 16.15 19.41
CA GLY A 140 12.95 16.95 18.80
C GLY A 140 13.16 18.47 18.99
N PRO A 141 12.66 19.29 18.05
CA PRO A 141 12.74 20.75 18.10
C PRO A 141 12.00 21.33 19.32
N ASP A 142 10.86 20.72 19.67
CA ASP A 142 10.00 21.13 20.80
C ASP A 142 10.10 20.19 22.01
N GLY A 143 11.30 19.61 22.19
CA GLY A 143 11.61 18.73 23.31
C GLY A 143 10.97 17.36 23.19
N ILE A 144 9.90 17.14 23.94
CA ILE A 144 9.17 15.85 23.99
C ILE A 144 7.77 15.93 23.39
N ASN A 145 7.41 17.06 22.80
CA ASN A 145 6.16 17.19 22.07
C ASN A 145 6.38 16.74 20.63
N VAL A 146 5.38 16.06 20.08
CA VAL A 146 5.34 15.59 18.69
C VAL A 146 4.14 16.26 18.04
N ASP A 147 4.36 16.96 16.92
CA ASP A 147 3.27 17.51 16.12
C ASP A 147 2.71 16.44 15.15
N ASP A 148 1.48 16.61 14.68
CA ASP A 148 0.82 15.70 13.74
C ASP A 148 1.47 15.67 12.34
N SER A 149 2.26 16.68 12.03
CA SER A 149 3.10 16.76 10.83
C SER A 149 4.52 16.19 11.00
N ASP A 150 4.88 15.71 12.19
CA ASP A 150 6.22 15.17 12.49
C ASP A 150 6.27 13.65 12.42
N LEU A 151 7.47 13.12 12.18
CA LEU A 151 7.74 11.70 12.37
C LEU A 151 8.71 11.46 13.52
N VAL A 152 8.40 10.43 14.31
CA VAL A 152 9.30 9.89 15.33
C VAL A 152 9.66 8.45 15.03
N MET A 153 10.82 8.04 15.52
CA MET A 153 11.36 6.68 15.36
C MET A 153 11.32 5.95 16.69
N PHE A 154 10.64 4.81 16.72
CA PHE A 154 10.76 3.82 17.77
C PHE A 154 11.88 2.84 17.44
N THR A 155 12.78 2.60 18.41
CA THR A 155 13.78 1.54 18.35
C THR A 155 13.43 0.46 19.38
N PRO A 156 12.84 -0.67 18.95
CA PRO A 156 12.49 -1.74 19.86
C PRO A 156 13.73 -2.42 20.45
N THR A 157 13.64 -2.76 21.73
CA THR A 157 14.49 -3.74 22.42
C THR A 157 13.74 -5.06 22.65
N SER A 158 12.40 -5.00 22.68
CA SER A 158 11.47 -6.13 22.63
C SER A 158 10.16 -5.70 21.95
N THR A 159 9.49 -6.65 21.31
CA THR A 159 8.19 -6.52 20.62
C THR A 159 7.16 -7.45 21.25
N GLY A 160 5.89 -7.34 20.84
CA GLY A 160 4.76 -8.12 21.36
C GLY A 160 4.20 -7.55 22.67
N SER A 161 3.56 -8.39 23.48
CA SER A 161 2.81 -7.93 24.67
C SER A 161 3.65 -7.41 25.85
N ASN A 162 4.96 -7.25 25.65
CA ASN A 162 5.89 -6.63 26.60
C ASN A 162 6.83 -5.75 25.78
N THR A 163 6.26 -4.84 25.00
CA THR A 163 7.05 -4.01 24.08
C THR A 163 7.90 -3.04 24.88
N ALA A 164 9.16 -2.90 24.53
CA ALA A 164 10.04 -1.94 25.18
C ALA A 164 11.05 -1.41 24.18
N GLY A 165 11.45 -0.15 24.33
CA GLY A 165 12.39 0.48 23.42
C GLY A 165 12.64 1.94 23.76
N THR A 166 13.15 2.68 22.79
CA THR A 166 13.47 4.11 22.93
C THR A 166 12.92 4.92 21.76
N TRP A 167 12.57 6.17 22.04
CA TRP A 167 12.07 7.13 21.06
C TRP A 167 13.13 8.17 20.68
N SER A 168 13.23 8.46 19.39
CA SER A 168 14.03 9.57 18.86
C SER A 168 13.25 10.31 17.77
N PHE A 169 13.36 11.62 17.73
CA PHE A 169 12.77 12.43 16.68
C PHE A 169 13.41 12.10 15.33
N PHE A 170 12.61 11.99 14.28
CA PHE A 170 13.09 11.52 12.98
C PHE A 170 12.97 12.59 11.89
N PHE A 171 11.87 13.33 11.85
CA PHE A 171 11.60 14.27 10.77
C PHE A 171 10.67 15.38 11.24
N ASP A 172 11.10 16.63 11.05
CA ASP A 172 10.28 17.83 11.23
C ASP A 172 9.49 18.14 9.94
N GLY A 173 8.16 18.06 10.00
CA GLY A 173 7.31 18.37 8.84
C GLY A 173 7.24 19.86 8.51
N SER A 174 7.34 20.70 9.54
CA SER A 174 7.23 22.16 9.44
C SER A 174 8.36 22.77 8.60
N ASP A 175 9.55 22.17 8.65
CA ASP A 175 10.70 22.58 7.85
C ASP A 175 10.56 22.28 6.35
N VAL A 176 9.65 21.37 5.99
CA VAL A 176 9.45 20.92 4.61
C VAL A 176 8.06 21.25 4.06
N SER A 177 7.40 22.23 4.69
CA SER A 177 6.11 22.80 4.27
C SER A 177 4.87 21.94 4.53
N LEU A 178 4.95 20.96 5.43
CA LEU A 178 3.76 20.42 6.10
C LEU A 178 3.42 21.42 7.23
N THR A 179 2.18 21.92 7.33
CA THR A 179 1.85 23.00 8.29
C THR A 179 0.80 22.56 9.29
N THR A 180 0.65 23.32 10.37
CA THR A 180 -0.29 23.04 11.46
C THR A 180 -1.76 23.36 11.11
N ASN A 181 -2.14 23.42 9.83
CA ASN A 181 -3.49 23.82 9.38
C ASN A 181 -4.28 22.64 8.81
N GLY A 182 -4.09 21.46 9.40
CA GLY A 182 -4.73 20.20 8.99
C GLY A 182 -4.02 19.53 7.82
N GLU A 183 -2.68 19.59 7.79
CA GLU A 183 -1.85 18.77 6.91
C GLU A 183 -1.22 17.65 7.76
N ASP A 184 -1.99 16.58 7.97
CA ASP A 184 -1.60 15.46 8.82
C ASP A 184 -1.01 14.34 7.94
N ILE A 185 0.06 13.70 8.39
CA ILE A 185 0.63 12.55 7.67
C ILE A 185 -0.24 11.32 7.96
N ASP A 186 -1.01 10.88 6.97
CA ASP A 186 -1.84 9.66 6.94
C ASP A 186 -1.09 8.46 6.31
N GLY A 187 0.00 8.73 5.60
CA GLY A 187 0.72 7.70 4.88
C GLY A 187 2.21 7.97 4.88
N VAL A 188 3.01 7.01 5.32
CA VAL A 188 4.47 7.10 5.22
C VAL A 188 5.08 5.75 4.86
N CYS A 189 5.96 5.74 3.86
CA CYS A 189 6.78 4.57 3.55
C CYS A 189 8.23 5.01 3.32
N ILE A 190 9.15 4.56 4.17
CA ILE A 190 10.57 4.84 4.02
C ILE A 190 11.23 3.73 3.20
N LEU A 191 11.81 4.13 2.08
CA LEU A 191 12.51 3.23 1.17
C LEU A 191 13.96 2.99 1.63
N ASP A 192 14.55 1.89 1.17
CA ASP A 192 15.91 1.48 1.56
C ASP A 192 16.99 2.50 1.13
N ASP A 193 16.70 3.36 0.15
CA ASP A 193 17.59 4.44 -0.28
C ASP A 193 17.44 5.73 0.55
N GLY A 194 16.50 5.74 1.50
CA GLY A 194 16.21 6.86 2.40
C GLY A 194 15.21 7.87 1.84
N THR A 195 14.62 7.66 0.67
CA THR A 195 13.48 8.45 0.19
C THR A 195 12.18 8.00 0.84
N PHE A 196 11.22 8.91 0.96
CA PHE A 196 9.95 8.67 1.66
C PHE A 196 8.81 8.79 0.65
N LEU A 197 7.85 7.87 0.70
CA LEU A 197 6.53 8.14 0.15
C LEU A 197 5.67 8.75 1.25
N PHE A 198 4.88 9.74 0.88
CA PHE A 198 3.96 10.43 1.75
C PHE A 198 2.58 10.54 1.10
N SER A 199 1.57 10.28 1.91
CA SER A 199 0.23 10.83 1.71
C SER A 199 -0.04 11.84 2.83
N SER A 200 -1.01 12.72 2.63
CA SER A 200 -1.39 13.72 3.63
C SER A 200 -2.87 14.06 3.54
N VAL A 201 -3.50 14.27 4.70
CA VAL A 201 -4.90 14.67 4.76
C VAL A 201 -5.00 16.11 4.27
N GLY A 202 -5.72 16.34 3.18
CA GLY A 202 -5.97 17.67 2.63
C GLY A 202 -4.94 18.21 1.63
N THR A 203 -5.21 19.41 1.11
CA THR A 203 -4.38 20.05 0.06
C THR A 203 -3.22 20.81 0.69
N SER A 204 -1.97 20.44 0.41
CA SER A 204 -0.83 21.18 0.96
C SER A 204 -0.80 22.63 0.46
N LYS A 205 -0.67 23.60 1.37
CA LYS A 205 -0.55 25.02 1.01
C LYS A 205 0.87 25.53 1.23
N GLY A 206 1.79 25.18 0.31
CA GLY A 206 3.16 25.72 0.41
C GLY A 206 4.12 25.37 -0.72
N GLY A 207 3.70 24.66 -1.76
CA GLY A 207 4.62 24.02 -2.70
C GLY A 207 5.20 22.69 -2.17
N GLY A 208 4.59 22.15 -1.10
CA GLY A 208 4.71 20.77 -0.69
C GLY A 208 3.98 19.82 -1.65
N PRO A 209 3.97 18.52 -1.34
CA PRO A 209 3.37 17.52 -2.20
C PRO A 209 1.86 17.73 -2.24
N ASN A 210 1.23 17.50 -3.39
CA ASN A 210 -0.19 17.23 -3.46
C ASN A 210 -1.13 18.44 -3.30
N SER A 211 -1.73 18.87 -4.41
CA SER A 211 -2.86 19.79 -4.41
C SER A 211 -4.20 19.10 -4.15
N HIS A 212 -4.21 17.77 -3.95
CA HIS A 212 -5.40 16.93 -3.75
C HIS A 212 -5.05 15.74 -2.84
N ASP A 213 -6.01 15.29 -2.03
CA ASP A 213 -5.94 14.32 -0.94
C ASP A 213 -5.80 12.84 -1.40
N GLU A 214 -5.95 12.56 -2.69
CA GLU A 214 -5.81 11.23 -3.29
C GLU A 214 -4.41 10.92 -3.86
N ASN A 215 -3.43 11.79 -3.61
CA ASN A 215 -2.11 11.72 -4.23
C ASN A 215 -1.02 11.24 -3.27
N VAL A 216 -0.05 10.49 -3.80
CA VAL A 216 1.16 10.12 -3.07
C VAL A 216 2.34 10.89 -3.65
N ALA A 217 3.18 11.43 -2.79
CA ALA A 217 4.41 12.09 -3.19
C ALA A 217 5.65 11.37 -2.70
N LEU A 218 6.72 11.51 -3.47
CA LEU A 218 8.05 11.12 -3.06
C LEU A 218 8.77 12.34 -2.48
N PHE A 219 9.36 12.16 -1.30
CA PHE A 219 10.26 13.11 -0.68
C PHE A 219 11.69 12.58 -0.73
N THR A 220 12.60 13.40 -1.25
CA THR A 220 14.03 13.12 -1.21
C THR A 220 14.68 14.00 -0.12
N PRO A 221 15.02 13.42 1.05
CA PRO A 221 15.66 14.19 2.11
C PRO A 221 17.10 14.58 1.75
N THR A 222 17.45 15.79 2.13
CA THR A 222 18.83 16.30 2.22
C THR A 222 19.31 16.38 3.67
N SER A 223 18.38 16.48 4.63
CA SER A 223 18.61 16.38 6.07
C SER A 223 17.37 15.83 6.79
N LEU A 224 17.57 15.23 7.96
CA LEU A 224 16.55 14.66 8.85
C LEU A 224 16.76 15.15 10.30
N GLY A 225 15.78 14.88 11.16
CA GLY A 225 15.72 15.35 12.55
C GLY A 225 15.02 16.70 12.67
N ALA A 226 15.34 17.45 13.71
CA ALA A 226 14.73 18.76 14.03
C ALA A 226 15.08 19.91 13.05
N ASN A 227 15.77 19.61 11.94
CA ASN A 227 16.10 20.57 10.87
C ASN A 227 15.99 19.81 9.54
N SER A 228 14.79 19.34 9.23
CA SER A 228 14.53 18.56 8.03
C SER A 228 14.67 19.42 6.79
N GLY A 229 14.98 18.80 5.66
CA GLY A 229 15.09 19.53 4.40
C GLY A 229 15.15 18.57 3.25
N GLY A 230 14.59 18.92 2.10
CA GLY A 230 14.58 18.06 0.93
C GLY A 230 13.72 18.62 -0.20
N SER A 231 13.33 17.75 -1.11
CA SER A 231 12.50 18.10 -2.27
C SER A 231 11.38 17.11 -2.48
N TRP A 232 10.24 17.62 -2.93
CA TRP A 232 9.03 16.87 -3.23
C TRP A 232 8.89 16.62 -4.73
N GLU A 233 8.39 15.44 -5.09
CA GLU A 233 7.90 15.11 -6.43
C GLU A 233 6.61 14.29 -6.35
N LEU A 234 5.72 14.44 -7.33
CA LEU A 234 4.49 13.66 -7.40
C LEU A 234 4.83 12.22 -7.82
N PHE A 235 4.46 11.24 -7.00
CA PHE A 235 4.68 9.82 -7.25
C PHE A 235 3.43 9.14 -7.80
N PHE A 236 2.25 9.46 -7.29
CA PHE A 236 0.98 8.86 -7.70
C PHE A 236 -0.09 9.93 -7.78
N ASP A 237 -0.77 10.00 -8.92
CA ASP A 237 -1.92 10.86 -9.16
C ASP A 237 -3.20 10.02 -9.10
N GLY A 238 -3.91 10.04 -7.96
CA GLY A 238 -5.12 9.24 -7.75
C GLY A 238 -6.26 9.68 -8.66
N SER A 239 -6.28 10.96 -9.01
CA SER A 239 -7.29 11.57 -9.86
C SER A 239 -7.29 10.98 -11.28
N ASP A 240 -6.10 10.64 -11.80
CA ASP A 240 -5.93 10.01 -13.11
C ASP A 240 -6.48 8.58 -13.18
N VAL A 241 -6.58 7.91 -12.03
CA VAL A 241 -7.04 6.52 -11.95
C VAL A 241 -8.37 6.37 -11.21
N GLY A 242 -9.11 7.47 -11.01
CA GLY A 242 -10.51 7.43 -10.60
C GLY A 242 -10.74 7.42 -9.09
N PHE A 243 -9.74 7.83 -8.30
CA PHE A 243 -9.91 8.24 -6.90
C PHE A 243 -10.29 9.74 -6.86
N ASN A 244 -11.30 10.15 -7.63
CA ASN A 244 -11.64 11.57 -7.84
C ASN A 244 -13.05 11.95 -7.36
N THR A 245 -13.65 11.18 -6.46
CA THR A 245 -15.07 11.29 -6.13
C THR A 245 -15.36 11.91 -4.76
N ASN A 246 -15.31 13.24 -4.70
CA ASN A 246 -15.95 14.14 -3.72
C ASN A 246 -16.01 13.71 -2.22
N ASN A 247 -15.12 14.34 -1.45
CA ASN A 247 -15.25 14.77 -0.04
C ASN A 247 -14.89 13.76 1.07
N GLY A 248 -14.21 12.68 0.74
CA GLY A 248 -13.48 11.85 1.70
C GLY A 248 -12.16 11.47 1.06
N GLU A 249 -11.10 11.48 1.86
CA GLU A 249 -9.76 11.02 1.48
C GLU A 249 -9.83 9.61 0.88
N ASP A 250 -9.28 9.39 -0.31
CA ASP A 250 -9.38 8.10 -0.97
C ASP A 250 -8.24 7.13 -0.58
N LEU A 251 -7.16 7.58 0.08
CA LEU A 251 -6.02 6.73 0.48
C LEU A 251 -5.62 6.98 1.94
N ASN A 252 -6.08 6.13 2.87
CA ASN A 252 -5.83 6.28 4.31
C ASN A 252 -4.49 5.76 4.79
N ALA A 253 -3.95 4.73 4.12
CA ALA A 253 -2.70 4.08 4.54
C ALA A 253 -1.96 3.62 3.31
N ILE A 254 -0.64 3.82 3.24
CA ILE A 254 0.17 3.44 2.08
C ILE A 254 1.45 2.69 2.46
N SER A 255 1.91 1.82 1.57
CA SER A 255 3.25 1.24 1.61
C SER A 255 3.73 0.94 0.20
N LEU A 256 5.04 0.77 -0.02
CA LEU A 256 5.57 0.25 -1.28
C LEU A 256 5.99 -1.20 -1.10
N ASP A 257 5.53 -2.07 -1.99
CA ASP A 257 5.97 -3.46 -2.05
C ASP A 257 7.37 -3.54 -2.69
N PHE A 258 8.06 -4.66 -2.48
CA PHE A 258 9.42 -4.91 -2.97
C PHE A 258 9.55 -4.89 -4.50
N ASP A 259 8.44 -5.09 -5.21
CA ASP A 259 8.36 -4.98 -6.67
C ASP A 259 8.12 -3.54 -7.15
N GLY A 260 8.01 -2.57 -6.24
CA GLY A 260 7.75 -1.17 -6.52
C GLY A 260 6.28 -0.84 -6.77
N THR A 261 5.36 -1.76 -6.45
CA THR A 261 3.91 -1.48 -6.50
C THR A 261 3.43 -0.77 -5.24
N LEU A 262 2.48 0.14 -5.41
CA LEU A 262 1.87 0.89 -4.30
C LEU A 262 0.83 0.00 -3.64
N LEU A 263 0.97 -0.22 -2.34
CA LEU A 263 -0.06 -0.81 -1.49
C LEU A 263 -0.82 0.31 -0.80
N PHE A 264 -2.12 0.15 -0.67
CA PHE A 264 -2.95 1.16 -0.04
C PHE A 264 -4.21 0.59 0.62
N SER A 265 -4.72 1.30 1.62
CA SER A 265 -6.10 1.23 2.14
C SER A 265 -6.79 2.57 1.90
N THR A 266 -8.12 2.64 1.99
CA THR A 266 -8.91 3.84 1.65
C THR A 266 -9.84 4.25 2.79
N VAL A 267 -10.22 5.54 2.90
CA VAL A 267 -11.30 5.94 3.81
C VAL A 267 -12.64 5.73 3.10
N GLY A 268 -13.45 4.81 3.60
CA GLY A 268 -14.62 4.31 2.88
C GLY A 268 -14.27 3.36 1.72
N SER A 269 -15.30 2.69 1.19
CA SER A 269 -15.14 1.81 0.03
C SER A 269 -14.78 2.59 -1.24
N TYR A 270 -13.81 2.11 -2.02
CA TYR A 270 -13.37 2.76 -3.25
C TYR A 270 -13.87 2.06 -4.52
N ALA A 271 -13.97 2.83 -5.61
CA ALA A 271 -14.29 2.34 -6.95
C ALA A 271 -13.38 3.02 -7.99
N GLY A 272 -12.09 2.68 -7.96
CA GLY A 272 -11.02 3.29 -8.72
C GLY A 272 -10.12 2.25 -9.40
N ALA A 273 -9.41 2.67 -10.44
CA ALA A 273 -8.40 1.89 -11.16
C ALA A 273 -8.91 0.51 -11.63
N GLY A 274 -10.18 0.43 -12.04
CA GLY A 274 -10.79 -0.81 -12.55
C GLY A 274 -11.12 -1.86 -11.48
N SER A 275 -11.05 -1.51 -10.19
CA SER A 275 -11.39 -2.37 -9.06
C SER A 275 -12.35 -1.67 -8.09
N THR A 276 -12.91 -2.45 -7.17
CA THR A 276 -13.61 -1.97 -5.98
C THR A 276 -13.03 -2.67 -4.76
N GLY A 277 -12.93 -1.98 -3.64
CA GLY A 277 -12.57 -2.56 -2.34
C GLY A 277 -13.32 -1.84 -1.23
N ASN A 278 -13.38 -2.45 -0.04
CA ASN A 278 -13.92 -1.79 1.13
C ASN A 278 -12.80 -1.01 1.86
N ASP A 279 -13.18 -0.24 2.87
CA ASP A 279 -12.30 0.60 3.70
C ASP A 279 -11.34 -0.19 4.58
N GLU A 280 -11.75 -1.38 5.01
CA GLU A 280 -10.91 -2.26 5.82
C GLU A 280 -9.85 -3.02 5.03
N ASP A 281 -9.86 -2.93 3.69
CA ASP A 281 -9.10 -3.83 2.83
C ASP A 281 -7.81 -3.23 2.29
N VAL A 282 -6.76 -4.05 2.19
CA VAL A 282 -5.52 -3.63 1.54
C VAL A 282 -5.52 -4.02 0.07
N SER A 283 -5.26 -3.05 -0.77
CA SER A 283 -5.19 -3.17 -2.22
C SER A 283 -3.82 -2.81 -2.76
N ARG A 284 -3.51 -3.31 -3.96
CA ARG A 284 -2.28 -3.03 -4.69
C ARG A 284 -2.61 -2.29 -5.97
N PHE A 285 -1.93 -1.18 -6.23
CA PHE A 285 -1.91 -0.52 -7.52
C PHE A 285 -0.68 -0.93 -8.34
N SER A 286 -0.90 -1.28 -9.60
CA SER A 286 0.15 -1.60 -10.56
C SER A 286 -0.04 -0.82 -11.85
N GLY A 287 1.03 -0.17 -12.33
CA GLY A 287 0.97 0.63 -13.55
C GLY A 287 2.13 1.60 -13.71
N THR A 288 1.85 2.76 -14.29
CA THR A 288 2.76 3.90 -14.41
C THR A 288 2.51 4.90 -13.30
N PHE A 289 3.58 5.36 -12.67
CA PHE A 289 3.60 6.37 -11.62
C PHE A 289 4.00 7.76 -12.17
N GLY A 290 3.66 8.82 -11.41
CA GLY A 290 3.92 10.22 -11.71
C GLY A 290 2.66 11.00 -12.09
N ALA A 291 2.83 12.21 -12.63
CA ALA A 291 1.72 13.11 -13.01
C ALA A 291 0.84 12.64 -14.18
N ALA A 292 1.08 11.45 -14.72
CA ALA A 292 0.25 10.80 -15.73
C ALA A 292 0.06 9.35 -15.29
N THR A 293 -0.56 9.18 -14.13
CA THR A 293 -0.71 7.87 -13.49
C THR A 293 -1.69 7.04 -14.31
N SER A 294 -1.37 5.77 -14.54
CA SER A 294 -2.29 4.87 -15.26
C SER A 294 -2.03 3.44 -14.84
N GLY A 295 -3.08 2.65 -14.65
CA GLY A 295 -2.91 1.30 -14.14
C GLY A 295 -4.19 0.73 -13.58
N THR A 296 -4.04 -0.32 -12.79
CA THR A 296 -5.16 -1.01 -12.16
C THR A 296 -4.89 -1.30 -10.69
N ALA A 297 -5.94 -1.24 -9.88
CA ALA A 297 -5.93 -1.74 -8.51
C ALA A 297 -6.34 -3.21 -8.47
N GLN A 298 -5.87 -3.93 -7.46
CA GLN A 298 -6.23 -5.31 -7.15
C GLN A 298 -6.31 -5.47 -5.63
N LEU A 299 -7.42 -6.02 -5.13
CA LEU A 299 -7.54 -6.44 -3.74
C LEU A 299 -6.50 -7.52 -3.41
N ILE A 300 -5.67 -7.29 -2.38
CA ILE A 300 -4.63 -8.25 -1.96
C ILE A 300 -4.84 -8.81 -0.56
N LEU A 301 -5.47 -8.06 0.35
CA LEU A 301 -5.91 -8.55 1.65
C LEU A 301 -7.37 -8.15 1.88
N ASP A 302 -8.25 -9.15 1.94
CA ASP A 302 -9.63 -9.00 2.40
C ASP A 302 -9.62 -9.17 3.93
N LEU A 303 -9.55 -8.07 4.68
CA LEU A 303 -9.35 -8.15 6.14
C LEU A 303 -10.57 -8.72 6.85
N THR A 304 -11.77 -8.49 6.30
CA THR A 304 -12.99 -9.14 6.78
C THR A 304 -12.90 -10.67 6.66
N ALA A 305 -12.40 -11.19 5.54
CA ALA A 305 -12.15 -12.63 5.37
C ALA A 305 -11.04 -13.17 6.30
N LEU A 306 -10.12 -12.29 6.73
CA LEU A 306 -9.09 -12.60 7.72
C LEU A 306 -9.55 -12.42 9.18
N GLY A 307 -10.82 -12.04 9.39
CA GLY A 307 -11.48 -12.00 10.69
C GLY A 307 -11.42 -10.66 11.42
N ILE A 308 -11.03 -9.59 10.74
CA ILE A 308 -11.19 -8.21 11.21
C ILE A 308 -12.66 -7.79 11.01
N SER A 309 -13.15 -6.86 11.83
CA SER A 309 -14.51 -6.34 11.69
C SER A 309 -14.64 -5.55 10.38
N SER A 310 -15.74 -5.75 9.64
CA SER A 310 -16.06 -4.99 8.42
C SER A 310 -16.53 -3.55 8.70
N SER A 311 -16.20 -3.03 9.87
CA SER A 311 -16.51 -1.67 10.33
C SER A 311 -15.27 -1.03 10.94
N GLU A 312 -14.13 -1.69 10.78
CA GLU A 312 -12.84 -1.25 11.26
C GLU A 312 -12.05 -0.80 10.04
N ASP A 313 -11.24 0.23 10.20
CA ASP A 313 -10.44 0.77 9.09
C ASP A 313 -8.95 0.60 9.40
N VAL A 314 -8.16 0.36 8.35
CA VAL A 314 -6.70 0.33 8.47
C VAL A 314 -6.20 1.75 8.57
N ASP A 315 -5.63 2.12 9.72
CA ASP A 315 -5.11 3.46 9.94
C ASP A 315 -3.69 3.61 9.40
N ALA A 316 -2.86 2.59 9.58
CA ALA A 316 -1.49 2.60 9.11
C ALA A 316 -1.09 1.24 8.53
N LEU A 317 -0.27 1.27 7.48
CA LEU A 317 0.15 0.09 6.73
C LEU A 317 1.64 0.12 6.41
N SER A 318 2.32 -1.00 6.63
CA SER A 318 3.67 -1.22 6.10
C SER A 318 3.85 -2.67 5.67
N ILE A 319 4.64 -2.91 4.62
CA ILE A 319 5.10 -4.26 4.24
C ILE A 319 6.62 -4.35 4.42
N ARG A 320 7.10 -5.43 5.05
CA ARG A 320 8.55 -5.68 5.21
C ARG A 320 8.92 -7.15 5.25
#